data_AF-A0A9W9QV52-F1
#
_entry.id   AF-A0A9W9QV52-F1
#
_cell.length_a   1.000
_cell.length_b   1.000
_cell.length_c   1.000
_cell.angle_alpha   90.00
_cell.angle_beta   90.00
_cell.angle_gamma   90.00
#
_symmetry.space_group_name_H-M   'P 1'
#
loop_
_entity.id
_entity.type
_entity.pdbx_description
1 polymer ?
#
loop_
_entity_poly.entity_id
_entity_poly.type
_entity_poly.pdbx_seq_one_letter_code
_entity_poly.pdbx_strand_id
1 'polypeptide(L)'
;MLCRSAIFVLATGGAAFAQRPAKEAICDYYTTVLLKTNNARNQYTILTLLVNTAIIGNYTQPNVGVSVPVIFNSKGIYNGIKVNLVPYFDGSLASTND
;
A
#
# COMPACT_ATOMS: atom_id res chain seq x y z
N MET A 1 -29.25 42.97 -20.42
CA MET A 1 -28.39 41.79 -20.68
C MET A 1 -27.46 41.65 -19.49
N LEU A 2 -27.79 40.77 -18.55
CA LEU A 2 -27.06 40.61 -17.28
C LEU A 2 -25.69 39.99 -17.54
N CYS A 3 -24.60 40.72 -17.27
CA CYS A 3 -23.27 40.12 -17.19
C CYS A 3 -23.16 39.42 -15.83
N ARG A 4 -23.55 38.13 -15.83
CA ARG A 4 -23.48 37.23 -14.68
C ARG A 4 -22.03 37.02 -14.25
N SER A 5 -21.85 37.05 -12.94
CA SER A 5 -20.64 36.84 -12.15
C SER A 5 -19.75 35.69 -12.62
N ALA A 6 -18.43 35.91 -12.59
CA ALA A 6 -17.44 34.85 -12.48
C ALA A 6 -16.42 35.23 -11.40
N ILE A 7 -16.68 34.82 -10.17
CA ILE A 7 -15.67 34.79 -9.10
C ILE A 7 -14.82 33.55 -9.38
N PHE A 8 -13.60 33.75 -9.86
CA PHE A 8 -12.59 32.69 -9.92
C PHE A 8 -12.06 32.42 -8.52
N VAL A 9 -12.63 31.43 -7.83
CA VAL A 9 -12.00 30.83 -6.65
C VAL A 9 -10.93 29.86 -7.16
N LEU A 10 -9.67 30.30 -7.15
CA LEU A 10 -8.52 29.41 -7.23
C LEU A 10 -8.46 28.62 -5.91
N ALA A 11 -9.10 27.45 -5.90
CA ALA A 11 -8.83 26.44 -4.89
C ALA A 11 -7.39 25.94 -5.13
N THR A 12 -6.42 26.53 -4.44
CA THR A 12 -5.12 25.91 -4.25
C THR A 12 -5.34 24.64 -3.43
N GLY A 13 -5.61 23.54 -4.12
CA GLY A 13 -5.60 22.21 -3.53
C GLY A 13 -4.22 21.99 -2.92
N GLY A 14 -4.14 22.04 -1.59
CA GLY A 14 -2.94 21.64 -0.87
C GLY A 14 -2.64 20.21 -1.26
N ALA A 15 -1.51 19.99 -1.94
CA ALA A 15 -0.96 18.66 -2.08
C ALA A 15 -0.77 18.12 -0.66
N ALA A 16 -1.52 17.10 -0.28
CA ALA A 16 -1.22 16.33 0.92
C ALA A 16 0.17 15.72 0.70
N PHE A 17 1.20 16.34 1.28
CA PHE A 17 2.56 15.80 1.30
C PHE A 17 2.60 14.59 2.25
N ALA A 18 2.05 13.46 1.81
CA ALA A 18 2.34 12.14 2.37
C ALA A 18 3.50 11.45 1.62
N GLN A 19 4.25 12.21 0.81
CA GLN A 19 5.36 11.69 0.02
C GLN A 19 6.66 11.76 0.82
N ARG A 20 7.31 10.60 0.99
CA ARG A 20 8.68 10.48 1.54
C ARG A 20 9.62 11.51 0.88
N PRO A 21 10.47 12.22 1.64
CA PRO A 21 11.51 13.07 1.08
C PRO A 21 12.41 12.30 0.10
N ALA A 22 12.67 12.84 -1.08
CA ALA A 22 13.43 12.14 -2.13
C ALA A 22 14.86 11.73 -1.70
N LYS A 23 15.44 12.43 -0.71
CA LYS A 23 16.80 12.21 -0.21
C LYS A 23 16.90 11.18 0.92
N GLU A 24 15.78 10.75 1.49
CA GLU A 24 15.75 9.82 2.63
C GLU A 24 15.45 8.42 2.14
N ALA A 25 16.17 7.37 2.56
CA ALA A 25 15.91 6.00 2.12
C ALA A 25 14.49 5.53 2.50
N ILE A 26 13.90 4.66 1.69
CA ILE A 26 12.50 4.23 1.85
C ILE A 26 12.28 3.51 3.18
N CYS A 27 13.18 2.58 3.52
CA CYS A 27 13.14 1.84 4.78
C CYS A 27 13.34 2.78 5.96
N ASP A 28 14.28 3.72 5.88
CA ASP A 28 14.57 4.66 6.97
C ASP A 28 13.38 5.56 7.30
N TYR A 29 12.77 6.15 6.26
CA TYR A 29 11.61 7.01 6.43
C TYR A 29 10.43 6.25 7.02
N TYR A 30 10.01 5.15 6.37
CA TYR A 30 8.82 4.42 6.80
C TYR A 30 9.01 3.73 8.15
N THR A 31 10.23 3.29 8.48
CA THR A 31 10.53 2.75 9.82
C THR A 31 10.41 3.84 10.87
N THR A 32 10.91 5.05 10.60
CA THR A 32 10.84 6.17 11.55
C THR A 32 9.41 6.66 11.73
N VAL A 33 8.65 6.87 10.65
CA VAL A 33 7.28 7.41 10.79
C VAL A 33 6.30 6.41 11.43
N LEU A 34 6.44 5.11 11.10
CA LEU A 34 5.53 4.05 11.58
C LEU A 34 5.96 3.42 12.91
N LEU A 35 7.25 3.14 13.11
CA LEU A 35 7.77 2.47 14.31
C LEU A 35 8.64 3.36 15.21
N LYS A 36 8.73 4.66 14.91
CA LYS A 36 9.39 5.73 15.70
C LYS A 36 10.92 5.65 15.78
N THR A 37 11.49 4.45 15.87
CA THR A 37 12.93 4.23 15.99
C THR A 37 13.45 3.46 14.78
N ASN A 38 14.48 3.98 14.13
CA ASN A 38 15.13 3.28 13.02
C ASN A 38 16.27 2.38 13.54
N ASN A 39 16.04 1.06 13.51
CA ASN A 39 17.03 0.04 13.80
C ASN A 39 16.73 -1.23 12.97
N ALA A 40 17.68 -2.16 12.90
CA ALA A 40 17.56 -3.37 12.07
C ALA A 40 16.29 -4.18 12.37
N ARG A 41 15.90 -4.31 13.65
CA ARG A 41 14.68 -5.02 14.05
C ARG A 41 13.43 -4.33 13.53
N ASN A 42 13.34 -3.01 13.64
CA ASN A 42 12.17 -2.26 13.17
C ASN A 42 12.07 -2.22 11.64
N GLN A 43 13.20 -2.16 10.93
CA GLN A 43 13.20 -2.29 9.47
C GLN A 43 12.67 -3.66 9.03
N TYR A 44 13.12 -4.74 9.68
CA TYR A 44 12.61 -6.10 9.42
C TYR A 44 11.11 -6.22 9.72
N THR A 45 10.64 -5.61 10.82
CA THR A 45 9.21 -5.59 11.17
C THR A 45 8.38 -4.89 10.09
N ILE A 46 8.82 -3.74 9.56
CA ILE A 46 8.11 -3.04 8.47
C ILE A 46 8.01 -3.91 7.22
N LEU A 47 9.09 -4.56 6.81
CA LEU A 47 9.07 -5.46 5.65
C LEU A 47 8.11 -6.62 5.85
N THR A 48 8.13 -7.23 7.04
CA THR A 48 7.19 -8.32 7.40
C THR A 48 5.74 -7.84 7.32
N LEU A 49 5.42 -6.68 7.90
CA LEU A 49 4.09 -6.10 7.85
C LEU A 49 3.67 -5.79 6.40
N LEU A 50 4.57 -5.23 5.60
CA LEU A 50 4.30 -4.88 4.21
C LEU A 50 4.00 -6.11 3.35
N VAL A 51 4.84 -7.15 3.44
CA VAL A 51 4.66 -8.40 2.70
C VAL A 51 3.37 -9.09 3.12
N ASN A 52 3.13 -9.25 4.42
CA ASN A 52 1.89 -9.87 4.91
C ASN A 52 0.66 -9.09 4.42
N THR A 53 0.71 -7.75 4.50
CA THR A 53 -0.39 -6.90 4.03
C THR A 53 -0.61 -7.03 2.52
N ALA A 54 0.44 -7.12 1.70
CA ALA A 54 0.30 -7.30 0.25
C ALA A 54 -0.28 -8.67 -0.12
N ILE A 55 0.08 -9.71 0.64
CA ILE A 55 -0.29 -11.10 0.31
C ILE A 55 -1.69 -11.45 0.83
N ILE A 56 -1.88 -11.37 2.14
CA ILE A 56 -3.12 -11.81 2.82
C ILE A 56 -4.01 -10.64 3.22
N GLY A 57 -3.53 -9.41 3.07
CA GLY A 57 -4.26 -8.23 3.47
C GLY A 57 -4.09 -7.89 4.92
N ASN A 58 -4.99 -7.04 5.36
CA ASN A 58 -4.92 -6.41 6.65
C ASN A 58 -5.37 -7.38 7.74
N TYR A 59 -4.44 -8.21 8.18
CA TYR A 59 -4.68 -9.25 9.18
C TYR A 59 -4.36 -8.80 10.62
N THR A 60 -3.85 -7.58 10.82
CA THR A 60 -3.41 -7.06 12.12
C THR A 60 -3.75 -5.59 12.32
N GLN A 61 -4.22 -5.23 13.53
CA GLN A 61 -4.36 -3.84 14.00
C GLN A 61 -3.07 -3.03 13.75
N PRO A 62 -3.14 -1.73 13.43
CA PRO A 62 -4.22 -0.78 13.76
C PRO A 62 -5.19 -0.44 12.60
N ASN A 63 -5.01 -1.00 11.41
CA ASN A 63 -5.69 -0.50 10.22
C ASN A 63 -7.08 -1.13 10.02
N VAL A 64 -8.02 -0.97 10.95
CA VAL A 64 -9.42 -1.31 10.64
C VAL A 64 -9.99 -0.27 9.66
N GLY A 65 -10.45 -0.69 8.47
CA GLY A 65 -11.23 0.15 7.55
C GLY A 65 -10.56 0.58 6.23
N VAL A 66 -9.29 0.25 5.99
CA VAL A 66 -8.66 0.45 4.67
C VAL A 66 -8.55 -0.89 3.95
N SER A 67 -9.32 -1.03 2.86
CA SER A 67 -9.22 -2.19 1.97
C SER A 67 -7.95 -2.05 1.15
N VAL A 68 -6.95 -2.87 1.48
CA VAL A 68 -5.72 -2.98 0.68
C VAL A 68 -5.96 -4.05 -0.38
N PRO A 69 -5.74 -3.76 -1.68
CA PRO A 69 -5.73 -4.79 -2.71
C PRO A 69 -4.68 -5.84 -2.39
N VAL A 70 -5.09 -7.10 -2.30
CA VAL A 70 -4.21 -8.22 -1.95
C VAL A 70 -3.97 -9.12 -3.16
N ILE A 71 -2.81 -9.77 -3.19
CA ILE A 71 -2.49 -10.76 -4.24
C ILE A 71 -3.47 -11.94 -4.18
N PHE A 72 -3.87 -12.36 -2.97
CA PHE A 72 -4.78 -13.49 -2.76
C PHE A 72 -6.27 -13.10 -2.72
N ASN A 73 -6.66 -12.12 -3.54
CA ASN A 73 -8.04 -11.64 -3.57
C ASN A 73 -8.92 -12.64 -4.33
N SER A 74 -9.77 -13.37 -3.60
CA SER A 74 -10.74 -14.32 -4.18
C SER A 74 -11.81 -13.70 -5.08
N LYS A 75 -11.86 -12.35 -5.13
CA LYS A 75 -12.75 -11.55 -5.99
C LYS A 75 -11.98 -10.71 -7.02
N GLY A 76 -10.68 -10.98 -7.25
CA GLY A 76 -9.90 -10.27 -8.25
C GLY A 76 -10.49 -10.42 -9.66
N ILE A 77 -10.55 -9.32 -10.41
CA ILE A 77 -10.99 -9.31 -11.81
C ILE A 77 -9.90 -8.66 -12.66
N TYR A 78 -9.45 -9.35 -13.71
CA TYR A 78 -8.52 -8.83 -14.70
C TYR A 78 -9.13 -9.05 -16.09
N ASN A 79 -9.30 -7.97 -16.86
CA ASN A 79 -9.95 -7.99 -18.19
C ASN A 79 -11.33 -8.71 -18.20
N GLY A 80 -12.15 -8.49 -17.16
CA GLY A 80 -13.47 -9.12 -17.04
C GLY A 80 -13.46 -10.58 -16.58
N ILE A 81 -12.28 -11.19 -16.40
CA ILE A 81 -12.12 -12.57 -15.95
C ILE A 81 -11.83 -12.58 -14.45
N LYS A 82 -12.52 -13.45 -13.71
CA LYS A 82 -12.25 -13.68 -12.30
C LYS A 82 -10.91 -14.42 -12.15
N VAL A 83 -9.98 -13.84 -11.42
CA VAL A 83 -8.63 -14.39 -11.19
C VAL A 83 -8.50 -14.82 -9.74
N ASN A 84 -8.03 -16.04 -9.52
CA ASN A 84 -7.64 -16.54 -8.20
C ASN A 84 -6.18 -17.00 -8.27
N LEU A 85 -5.30 -16.27 -7.60
CA LEU A 85 -3.86 -16.57 -7.60
C LEU A 85 -3.44 -17.55 -6.50
N VAL A 86 -4.27 -17.78 -5.49
CA VAL A 86 -3.93 -18.66 -4.34
C VAL A 86 -3.34 -20.02 -4.75
N PRO A 87 -3.90 -20.75 -5.76
CA PRO A 87 -3.37 -22.05 -6.16
C PRO A 87 -1.94 -22.04 -6.72
N TYR A 88 -1.39 -20.88 -7.06
CA TYR A 88 -0.04 -20.75 -7.60
C TYR A 88 1.02 -20.43 -6.53
N PHE A 89 0.61 -20.21 -5.28
CA PHE A 89 1.48 -19.82 -4.17
C PHE A 89 1.32 -20.72 -2.93
N ASP A 90 0.77 -21.93 -3.11
CA ASP A 90 0.54 -22.89 -2.02
C ASP A 90 1.77 -23.76 -1.69
N GLY A 91 2.88 -23.54 -2.39
CA GLY A 91 4.12 -24.31 -2.22
C GLY A 91 4.02 -25.78 -2.63
N SER A 92 2.92 -26.19 -3.28
CA SER A 92 2.71 -27.57 -3.72
C SER A 92 3.47 -27.90 -5.00
N LEU A 93 3.79 -26.90 -5.81
CA LEU A 93 4.67 -27.04 -6.96
C LEU A 93 6.13 -26.94 -6.50
N ALA A 94 6.91 -27.98 -6.83
CA ALA A 94 8.36 -27.95 -6.66
C ALA A 94 8.94 -26.84 -7.56
N SER A 95 9.20 -25.68 -6.95
CA SER A 95 9.96 -24.60 -7.58
C SER A 95 11.43 -25.00 -7.64
N THR A 96 12.10 -24.80 -8.78
CA THR A 96 13.53 -25.10 -8.99
C THR A 96 14.47 -24.09 -8.32
N ASN A 97 14.07 -23.54 -7.18
CA ASN A 97 14.95 -22.66 -6.40
C ASN A 97 15.82 -23.52 -5.49
N ASP A 98 16.77 -24.23 -6.11
CA ASP A 98 17.94 -24.80 -5.44
C ASP A 98 19.05 -23.74 -5.33
#